data_AF-A0AAF0BUW2-F1
#
_entry.id   AF-A0AAF0BUW2-F1
#
_cell.length_a   1.000
_cell.length_b   1.000
_cell.length_c   1.000
_cell.angle_alpha   90.00
_cell.angle_beta   90.00
_cell.angle_gamma   90.00
#
_symmetry.space_group_name_H-M   'P 1'
#
loop_
_entity.id
_entity.type
_entity.pdbx_description
1 polymer ?
#
loop_
_entity_poly.entity_id
_entity_poly.type
_entity_poly.pdbx_seq_one_letter_code
_entity_poly.pdbx_strand_id
1 'polypeptide(L)'
;MPSLRTEVTEITTGLAMLGLGDLDWALAARPDELVGVDDAGWDRLVAAREAGSHDADFARAWDNGLAFLRSEGALRSRVPARIEWKGPDKLPLPSDVPADLRVDRVYLVSCKYLSKVLHNLAPAGLFDGGLSGPVSKAGDWFAAVAPHELQDFYGAARDELERSGLPGAADLAHLPDRVGDLARGGRELLKSALGRTLPSSVAESYAGLARVVAERSADRWSSSLGDRTEKERLLWRLLRVGGAPYFVLGASSATAPPMRLRIDTAWDWQQEFRLSAFEVWPEPAGQAVVRWQANVVERATGADRTVKGHVEVRWSHGRFSGNPEAKVYLDTPHAAVPGYHPLDVP
;
A
#
# COMPACT_ATOMS: atom_id res chain seq x y z
N MET A 1 4.36 14.72 -10.76
CA MET A 1 3.23 14.35 -11.64
C MET A 1 2.93 12.88 -11.41
N PRO A 2 1.65 12.48 -11.28
CA PRO A 2 1.27 11.07 -11.16
C PRO A 2 1.61 10.34 -12.46
N SER A 3 1.64 9.00 -12.41
CA SER A 3 1.86 8.24 -13.64
C SER A 3 0.66 8.37 -14.57
N LEU A 4 0.87 8.34 -15.90
CA LEU A 4 -0.22 8.39 -16.87
C LEU A 4 -1.28 7.32 -16.57
N ARG A 5 -0.85 6.12 -16.19
CA ARG A 5 -1.75 5.04 -15.80
C ARG A 5 -2.65 5.42 -14.60
N THR A 6 -2.09 6.09 -13.60
CA THR A 6 -2.85 6.57 -12.42
C THR A 6 -3.97 7.52 -12.86
N GLU A 7 -3.62 8.51 -13.70
CA GLU A 7 -4.58 9.45 -14.26
C GLU A 7 -5.69 8.73 -15.03
N VAL A 8 -5.32 7.82 -15.94
CA VAL A 8 -6.25 6.96 -16.68
C VAL A 8 -7.21 6.25 -15.74
N THR A 9 -6.69 5.56 -14.72
CA THR A 9 -7.54 4.74 -13.86
C THR A 9 -8.45 5.53 -12.92
N GLU A 10 -7.97 6.65 -12.38
CA GLU A 10 -8.74 7.45 -11.40
C GLU A 10 -9.76 8.35 -12.08
N ILE A 11 -9.34 9.13 -13.08
CA ILE A 11 -10.19 10.11 -13.76
C ILE A 11 -11.28 9.40 -14.56
N THR A 12 -10.94 8.32 -15.27
CA THR A 12 -11.94 7.53 -16.03
C THR A 12 -12.96 6.87 -15.10
N THR A 13 -12.54 6.40 -13.93
CA THR A 13 -13.47 5.85 -12.93
C THR A 13 -14.47 6.93 -12.48
N GLY A 14 -14.00 8.15 -12.22
CA GLY A 14 -14.88 9.28 -11.87
C GLY A 14 -15.80 9.68 -13.02
N LEU A 15 -15.28 9.81 -14.23
CA LEU A 15 -16.03 10.20 -15.42
C LEU A 15 -17.20 9.24 -15.71
N ALA A 16 -16.97 7.94 -15.59
CA ALA A 16 -18.01 6.93 -15.75
C ALA A 16 -19.15 7.05 -14.73
N MET A 17 -18.90 7.60 -13.52
CA MET A 17 -19.94 7.81 -12.52
C MET A 17 -20.95 8.89 -12.92
N LEU A 18 -20.65 9.70 -13.93
CA LEU A 18 -21.58 10.69 -14.48
C LEU A 18 -22.60 10.06 -15.45
N GLY A 19 -22.42 8.78 -15.83
CA GLY A 19 -23.36 8.07 -16.70
C GLY A 19 -23.42 8.62 -18.13
N LEU A 20 -22.37 9.32 -18.54
CA LEU A 20 -22.27 9.98 -19.84
C LEU A 20 -21.95 8.96 -20.94
N GLY A 21 -22.93 8.68 -21.81
CA GLY A 21 -22.76 7.93 -23.05
C GLY A 21 -21.72 6.80 -23.00
N ASP A 22 -20.68 6.94 -23.81
CA ASP A 22 -19.47 6.12 -23.79
C ASP A 22 -18.23 6.93 -23.39
N LEU A 23 -17.11 6.22 -23.19
CA LEU A 23 -15.84 6.80 -22.76
C LEU A 23 -15.34 7.88 -23.71
N ASP A 24 -15.42 7.66 -25.02
CA ASP A 24 -14.84 8.55 -26.01
C ASP A 24 -15.63 9.87 -26.06
N TRP A 25 -16.96 9.77 -25.97
CA TRP A 25 -17.83 10.95 -25.82
C TRP A 25 -17.52 11.70 -24.52
N ALA A 26 -17.39 11.00 -23.40
CA ALA A 26 -17.18 11.64 -22.11
C ALA A 26 -15.82 12.35 -22.01
N LEU A 27 -14.77 11.77 -22.59
CA LEU A 27 -13.45 12.42 -22.69
C LEU A 27 -13.50 13.69 -23.55
N ALA A 28 -14.25 13.66 -24.66
CA ALA A 28 -14.43 14.83 -25.51
C ALA A 28 -15.25 15.92 -24.83
N ALA A 29 -16.25 15.54 -24.03
CA ALA A 29 -17.16 16.47 -23.36
C ALA A 29 -16.51 17.26 -22.21
N ARG A 30 -15.49 16.70 -21.54
CA ARG A 30 -14.78 17.32 -20.39
C ARG A 30 -15.74 17.97 -19.38
N PRO A 31 -16.63 17.18 -18.76
CA PRO A 31 -17.74 17.71 -17.95
C PRO A 31 -17.24 18.53 -16.76
N ASP A 32 -17.89 19.67 -16.52
CA ASP A 32 -17.59 20.59 -15.42
C ASP A 32 -17.81 19.95 -14.03
N GLU A 33 -18.60 18.87 -13.96
CA GLU A 33 -18.82 18.10 -12.74
C GLU A 33 -17.55 17.38 -12.25
N LEU A 34 -16.62 17.03 -13.14
CA LEU A 34 -15.35 16.38 -12.78
C LEU A 34 -14.23 17.42 -12.61
N VAL A 35 -14.00 17.81 -11.36
CA VAL A 35 -13.05 18.86 -11.01
C VAL A 35 -11.73 18.30 -10.51
N GLY A 36 -10.67 19.11 -10.63
CA GLY A 36 -9.30 18.76 -10.21
C GLY A 36 -8.43 18.23 -11.36
N VAL A 37 -8.97 18.12 -12.57
CA VAL A 37 -8.23 17.79 -13.80
C VAL A 37 -8.01 19.08 -14.58
N ASP A 38 -6.75 19.43 -14.85
CA ASP A 38 -6.40 20.58 -15.69
C ASP A 38 -6.45 20.22 -17.18
N ASP A 39 -6.40 21.23 -18.06
CA ASP A 39 -6.44 21.03 -19.52
C ASP A 39 -5.33 20.09 -19.99
N ALA A 40 -4.13 20.20 -19.41
CA ALA A 40 -3.01 19.34 -19.74
C ALA A 40 -3.27 17.87 -19.35
N GLY A 41 -3.92 17.62 -18.21
CA GLY A 41 -4.36 16.29 -17.78
C GLY A 41 -5.40 15.71 -18.72
N TRP A 42 -6.38 16.50 -19.14
CA TRP A 42 -7.37 16.08 -20.14
C TRP A 42 -6.73 15.75 -21.48
N ASP A 43 -5.83 16.60 -21.97
CA ASP A 43 -5.13 16.38 -23.24
C ASP A 43 -4.29 15.11 -23.21
N ARG A 44 -3.63 14.81 -22.09
CA ARG A 44 -2.90 13.54 -21.90
C ARG A 44 -3.81 12.32 -21.97
N LEU A 45 -4.99 12.38 -21.36
CA LEU A 45 -5.96 11.27 -21.39
C LEU A 45 -6.47 11.02 -22.81
N VAL A 46 -6.86 12.08 -23.53
CA VAL A 46 -7.33 11.98 -24.92
C VAL A 46 -6.22 11.41 -25.81
N ALA A 47 -5.00 11.95 -25.73
CA ALA A 47 -3.88 11.45 -26.52
C ALA A 47 -3.55 9.98 -26.20
N ALA A 48 -3.61 9.59 -24.93
CA ALA A 48 -3.40 8.20 -24.51
C ALA A 48 -4.45 7.26 -25.10
N ARG A 49 -5.72 7.69 -25.12
CA ARG A 49 -6.85 6.95 -25.68
C ARG A 49 -6.76 6.82 -27.20
N GLU A 50 -6.46 7.91 -27.91
CA GLU A 50 -6.27 7.91 -29.37
C GLU A 50 -5.10 7.02 -29.80
N ALA A 51 -4.04 6.97 -29.00
CA ALA A 51 -2.89 6.12 -29.25
C ALA A 51 -3.14 4.62 -28.93
N GLY A 52 -4.31 4.24 -28.40
CA GLY A 52 -4.60 2.88 -27.94
C GLY A 52 -3.71 2.44 -26.77
N SER A 53 -3.11 3.39 -26.06
CA SER A 53 -2.30 3.10 -24.87
C SER A 53 -3.22 2.90 -23.66
N HIS A 54 -2.92 1.92 -22.82
CA HIS A 54 -3.71 1.66 -21.60
C HIS A 54 -5.19 1.28 -21.82
N ASP A 55 -5.59 0.76 -22.99
CA ASP A 55 -6.99 0.41 -23.29
C ASP A 55 -7.65 -0.48 -22.23
N ALA A 56 -6.93 -1.48 -21.73
CA ALA A 56 -7.42 -2.35 -20.67
C ALA A 56 -7.65 -1.61 -19.35
N ASP A 57 -6.84 -0.60 -19.04
CA ASP A 57 -7.00 0.22 -17.83
C ASP A 57 -8.21 1.17 -18.00
N PHE A 58 -8.37 1.80 -19.16
CA PHE A 58 -9.53 2.64 -19.50
C PHE A 58 -10.85 1.87 -19.36
N ALA A 59 -10.97 0.73 -20.05
CA ALA A 59 -12.19 -0.07 -20.05
C ALA A 59 -12.56 -0.52 -18.62
N ARG A 60 -11.58 -1.01 -17.86
CA ARG A 60 -11.82 -1.46 -16.48
C ARG A 60 -12.19 -0.31 -15.54
N ALA A 61 -11.55 0.84 -15.69
CA ALA A 61 -11.88 2.03 -14.90
C ALA A 61 -13.30 2.51 -15.19
N TRP A 62 -13.68 2.53 -16.47
CA TRP A 62 -15.03 2.87 -16.90
C TRP A 62 -16.07 1.92 -16.29
N ASP A 63 -15.85 0.60 -16.41
CA ASP A 63 -16.75 -0.42 -15.86
C ASP A 63 -16.89 -0.32 -14.33
N ASN A 64 -15.81 0.03 -13.63
CA ASN A 64 -15.84 0.23 -12.19
C ASN A 64 -16.66 1.46 -11.79
N GLY A 65 -16.51 2.58 -12.50
CA GLY A 65 -17.30 3.78 -12.26
C GLY A 65 -18.79 3.57 -12.56
N LEU A 66 -19.12 2.89 -13.66
CA LEU A 66 -20.52 2.54 -13.98
C LEU A 66 -21.13 1.59 -12.94
N ALA A 67 -20.38 0.60 -12.47
CA ALA A 67 -20.85 -0.29 -11.41
C ALA A 67 -21.12 0.48 -10.10
N PHE A 68 -20.25 1.43 -9.76
CA PHE A 68 -20.44 2.31 -8.60
C PHE A 68 -21.66 3.22 -8.77
N LEU A 69 -21.88 3.78 -9.96
CA LEU A 69 -23.08 4.55 -10.29
C LEU A 69 -24.33 3.72 -10.05
N ARG A 70 -24.38 2.49 -10.55
CA ARG A 70 -25.59 1.65 -10.56
C ARG A 70 -25.89 0.95 -9.25
N SER A 71 -24.87 0.66 -8.43
CA SER A 71 -25.03 -0.18 -7.24
C SER A 71 -25.95 0.45 -6.18
N GLU A 72 -26.84 -0.37 -5.61
CA GLU A 72 -27.71 -0.02 -4.48
C GLU A 72 -26.93 0.35 -3.21
N GLY A 73 -25.73 -0.22 -3.05
CA GLY A 73 -24.81 0.09 -1.96
C GLY A 73 -24.01 1.39 -2.14
N ALA A 74 -24.16 2.07 -3.28
CA ALA A 74 -23.37 3.24 -3.66
C ALA A 74 -24.26 4.41 -4.14
N LEU A 75 -24.21 4.79 -5.43
CA LEU A 75 -24.91 5.97 -5.94
C LEU A 75 -26.37 5.69 -6.34
N ARG A 76 -26.81 4.43 -6.47
CA ARG A 76 -28.21 4.08 -6.80
C ARG A 76 -28.73 4.75 -8.07
N SER A 77 -27.89 4.79 -9.09
CA SER A 77 -28.13 5.47 -10.37
C SER A 77 -28.35 6.99 -10.26
N ARG A 78 -28.07 7.60 -9.12
CA ARG A 78 -28.07 9.07 -8.97
C ARG A 78 -26.79 9.62 -9.59
N VAL A 79 -26.97 10.45 -10.62
CA VAL A 79 -25.86 11.20 -11.24
C VAL A 79 -25.29 12.19 -10.21
N PRO A 80 -23.97 12.15 -9.94
CA PRO A 80 -23.32 13.12 -9.06
C PRO A 80 -23.42 14.54 -9.59
N ALA A 81 -23.52 15.52 -8.68
CA ALA A 81 -23.41 16.94 -9.05
C ALA A 81 -21.94 17.38 -9.11
N ARG A 82 -21.04 16.68 -8.43
CA ARG A 82 -19.62 16.98 -8.39
C ARG A 82 -18.77 15.76 -8.03
N ILE A 83 -17.68 15.57 -8.77
CA ILE A 83 -16.64 14.58 -8.51
C ILE A 83 -15.31 15.31 -8.43
N GLU A 84 -14.64 15.22 -7.30
CA GLU A 84 -13.34 15.86 -7.07
C GLU A 84 -12.24 14.81 -7.18
N TRP A 85 -11.41 14.90 -8.22
CA TRP A 85 -10.16 14.15 -8.30
C TRP A 85 -9.09 14.89 -7.52
N LYS A 86 -8.46 14.19 -6.56
CA LYS A 86 -7.45 14.81 -5.69
C LYS A 86 -6.07 14.87 -6.33
N GLY A 87 -5.81 14.04 -7.34
CA GLY A 87 -4.52 13.97 -7.99
C GLY A 87 -3.37 13.61 -7.03
N PRO A 88 -2.13 14.02 -7.36
CA PRO A 88 -0.95 13.68 -6.57
C PRO A 88 -0.85 14.45 -5.25
N ASP A 89 -1.71 15.45 -5.05
CA ASP A 89 -1.59 16.39 -3.95
C ASP A 89 -2.03 15.73 -2.64
N LYS A 90 -1.04 15.53 -1.77
CA LYS A 90 -1.30 15.15 -0.39
C LYS A 90 -1.77 16.38 0.36
N LEU A 91 -2.99 16.32 0.88
CA LEU A 91 -3.41 17.29 1.88
C LEU A 91 -2.38 17.28 3.03
N PRO A 92 -2.00 18.45 3.58
CA PRO A 92 -1.01 18.55 4.65
C PRO A 92 -1.47 17.93 5.98
N LEU A 93 -2.76 17.57 6.07
CA LEU A 93 -3.32 16.86 7.20
C LEU A 93 -3.35 15.35 6.90
N PRO A 94 -3.06 14.48 7.89
CA PRO A 94 -3.31 13.05 7.73
C PRO A 94 -4.79 12.85 7.37
N SER A 95 -5.07 12.46 6.13
CA SER A 95 -6.42 12.01 5.80
C SER A 95 -6.53 10.56 6.28
N ASP A 96 -7.38 10.30 7.26
CA ASP A 96 -7.62 8.95 7.77
C ASP A 96 -8.17 8.00 6.69
N VAL A 97 -8.78 8.56 5.63
CA VAL A 97 -9.34 7.80 4.51
C VAL A 97 -8.56 8.10 3.22
N PRO A 98 -7.90 7.09 2.63
CA PRO A 98 -7.12 7.21 1.40
C PRO A 98 -8.07 7.18 0.21
N ALA A 99 -8.65 8.33 -0.13
CA ALA A 99 -9.58 8.46 -1.25
C ALA A 99 -8.98 9.33 -2.35
N ASP A 100 -9.00 8.81 -3.57
CA ASP A 100 -8.48 9.43 -4.79
C ASP A 100 -9.57 10.28 -5.47
N LEU A 101 -10.83 9.85 -5.32
CA LEU A 101 -12.01 10.60 -5.73
C LEU A 101 -12.91 10.91 -4.52
N ARG A 102 -13.55 12.08 -4.56
CA ARG A 102 -14.61 12.47 -3.62
C ARG A 102 -15.86 12.87 -4.40
N VAL A 103 -16.98 12.18 -4.17
CA VAL A 103 -18.24 12.41 -4.89
C VAL A 103 -19.24 13.13 -3.98
N ASP A 104 -19.74 14.28 -4.43
CA ASP A 104 -20.70 15.15 -3.74
C ASP A 104 -20.34 15.46 -2.29
N ARG A 105 -19.04 15.45 -1.98
CA ARG A 105 -18.49 15.60 -0.63
C ARG A 105 -18.86 14.51 0.37
N VAL A 106 -19.60 13.49 -0.05
CA VAL A 106 -20.14 12.40 0.79
C VAL A 106 -19.37 11.11 0.58
N TYR A 107 -19.23 10.65 -0.67
CA TYR A 107 -18.60 9.38 -0.96
C TYR A 107 -17.10 9.55 -1.14
N LEU A 108 -16.34 8.68 -0.49
CA LEU A 108 -14.89 8.61 -0.56
C LEU A 108 -14.52 7.35 -1.33
N VAL A 109 -13.83 7.49 -2.47
CA VAL A 109 -13.49 6.37 -3.35
C VAL A 109 -11.99 6.28 -3.52
N SER A 110 -11.43 5.12 -3.22
CA SER A 110 -10.06 4.75 -3.51
C SER A 110 -10.00 3.91 -4.77
N CYS A 111 -9.20 4.34 -5.74
CA CYS A 111 -8.92 3.64 -6.97
C CYS A 111 -7.66 2.78 -6.80
N LYS A 112 -7.84 1.46 -6.72
CA LYS A 112 -6.77 0.53 -6.40
C LYS A 112 -6.57 -0.50 -7.50
N TYR A 113 -5.68 -0.14 -8.43
CA TYR A 113 -5.28 -0.97 -9.55
C TYR A 113 -3.89 -1.56 -9.29
N LEU A 114 -3.77 -2.89 -9.30
CA LEU A 114 -2.55 -3.69 -9.19
C LEU A 114 -1.81 -3.71 -7.83
N SER A 115 -2.47 -3.42 -6.72
CA SER A 115 -1.83 -3.49 -5.40
C SER A 115 -2.69 -4.21 -4.37
N LYS A 116 -2.07 -5.10 -3.59
CA LYS A 116 -2.64 -5.69 -2.37
C LYS A 116 -2.14 -5.00 -1.09
N VAL A 117 -1.30 -3.97 -1.23
CA VAL A 117 -0.70 -3.26 -0.10
C VAL A 117 -1.77 -2.40 0.57
N LEU A 118 -2.04 -2.65 1.85
CA LEU A 118 -2.90 -1.82 2.68
C LEU A 118 -2.15 -0.60 3.21
N HIS A 119 -0.88 -0.71 3.58
CA HIS A 119 -0.12 0.43 4.07
C HIS A 119 1.31 0.43 3.57
N ASN A 120 1.86 1.62 3.35
CA ASN A 120 3.29 1.82 3.13
C ASN A 120 3.77 2.94 4.06
N LEU A 121 4.52 2.59 5.10
CA LEU A 121 4.91 3.51 6.16
C LEU A 121 6.30 3.19 6.73
N ALA A 122 6.79 4.05 7.62
CA ALA A 122 8.00 3.75 8.39
C ALA A 122 7.74 2.55 9.35
N PRO A 123 8.64 1.57 9.44
CA PRO A 123 8.46 0.40 10.31
C PRO A 123 8.10 0.71 11.77
N ALA A 124 8.74 1.72 12.37
CA ALA A 124 8.46 2.15 13.74
C ALA A 124 7.00 2.58 13.95
N GLY A 125 6.34 3.15 12.94
CA GLY A 125 4.93 3.53 13.03
C GLY A 125 3.98 2.36 13.19
N LEU A 126 4.37 1.20 12.67
CA LEU A 126 3.61 -0.03 12.83
C LEU A 126 4.05 -0.79 14.08
N PHE A 127 5.32 -1.15 14.16
CA PHE A 127 5.82 -2.08 15.16
C PHE A 127 5.95 -1.49 16.56
N ASP A 128 6.17 -0.18 16.67
CA ASP A 128 6.19 0.51 17.98
C ASP A 128 4.90 1.31 18.20
N GLY A 129 4.38 1.94 17.15
CA GLY A 129 3.25 2.88 17.23
C GLY A 129 1.86 2.29 16.96
N GLY A 130 1.76 1.04 16.48
CA GLY A 130 0.47 0.39 16.20
C GLY A 130 -0.44 1.17 15.24
N LEU A 131 0.13 1.98 14.34
CA LEU A 131 -0.56 2.89 13.42
C LEU A 131 -1.35 4.03 14.09
N SER A 132 -1.11 4.33 15.37
CA SER A 132 -1.95 5.26 16.15
C SER A 132 -1.75 6.76 15.83
N GLY A 133 -0.74 7.13 15.05
CA GLY A 133 -0.47 8.54 14.73
C GLY A 133 0.84 8.77 13.97
N PRO A 134 1.20 10.05 13.73
CA PRO A 134 2.43 10.40 13.04
C PRO A 134 3.65 9.91 13.83
N VAL A 135 4.55 9.24 13.12
CA VAL A 135 5.82 8.76 13.66
C VAL A 135 6.86 9.88 13.58
N SER A 136 7.76 9.96 14.56
CA SER A 136 8.99 10.74 14.42
C SER A 136 9.76 10.35 13.15
N LYS A 137 10.63 11.23 12.63
CA LYS A 137 11.42 11.00 11.41
C LYS A 137 11.91 9.55 11.32
N ALA A 138 11.60 8.90 10.20
CA ALA A 138 12.00 7.53 9.92
C ALA A 138 13.53 7.41 10.06
N GLY A 139 13.98 6.65 11.06
CA GLY A 139 15.37 6.19 11.15
C GLY A 139 15.58 4.93 10.30
N ASP A 140 16.82 4.47 10.21
CA ASP A 140 17.11 3.18 9.61
C ASP A 140 16.64 2.05 10.55
N TRP A 141 15.52 1.41 10.21
CA TRP A 141 14.96 0.33 11.01
C TRP A 141 15.91 -0.86 11.13
N PHE A 142 16.68 -1.18 10.09
CA PHE A 142 17.66 -2.27 10.16
C PHE A 142 18.73 -1.96 11.20
N ALA A 143 19.22 -0.72 11.25
CA ALA A 143 20.17 -0.30 12.28
C ALA A 143 19.55 -0.29 13.69
N ALA A 144 18.26 0.04 13.81
CA ALA A 144 17.57 0.12 15.08
C ALA A 144 17.25 -1.24 15.71
N VAL A 145 16.99 -2.28 14.90
CA VAL A 145 16.64 -3.61 15.40
C VAL A 145 17.75 -4.64 15.22
N ALA A 146 18.61 -4.51 14.21
CA ALA A 146 19.63 -5.50 13.86
C ALA A 146 20.98 -4.87 13.49
N PRO A 147 21.60 -4.07 14.39
CA PRO A 147 22.81 -3.32 14.06
C PRO A 147 24.01 -4.22 13.72
N HIS A 148 24.16 -5.36 14.41
CA HIS A 148 25.25 -6.31 14.16
C HIS A 148 25.06 -7.00 12.82
N GLU A 149 23.86 -7.53 12.57
CA GLU A 149 23.56 -8.25 11.33
C GLU A 149 23.56 -7.32 10.11
N LEU A 150 23.22 -6.04 10.29
CA LEU A 150 23.34 -5.03 9.24
C LEU A 150 24.80 -4.75 8.91
N GLN A 151 25.66 -4.68 9.93
CA GLN A 151 27.10 -4.51 9.76
C GLN A 151 27.72 -5.74 9.08
N ASP A 152 27.30 -6.95 9.43
CA ASP A 152 27.78 -8.19 8.80
C ASP A 152 27.37 -8.28 7.33
N PHE A 153 26.12 -7.93 7.03
CA PHE A 153 25.64 -7.84 5.64
C PHE A 153 26.41 -6.79 4.83
N TYR A 154 26.69 -5.63 5.42
CA TYR A 154 27.51 -4.60 4.80
C TYR A 154 28.96 -5.06 4.58
N GLY A 155 29.56 -5.74 5.56
CA GLY A 155 30.90 -6.32 5.45
C GLY A 155 30.99 -7.32 4.29
N ALA A 156 30.07 -8.27 4.23
CA ALA A 156 30.02 -9.25 3.14
C ALA A 156 29.84 -8.57 1.76
N ALA A 157 28.99 -7.55 1.68
CA ALA A 157 28.82 -6.78 0.44
C ALA A 157 30.10 -6.04 0.04
N ARG A 158 30.82 -5.45 1.00
CA ARG A 158 32.10 -4.77 0.76
C ARG A 158 33.17 -5.74 0.29
N ASP A 159 33.31 -6.87 0.96
CA ASP A 159 34.31 -7.90 0.63
C ASP A 159 34.03 -8.51 -0.77
N GLU A 160 32.76 -8.71 -1.12
CA GLU A 160 32.37 -9.17 -2.46
C GLU A 160 32.79 -8.18 -3.54
N LEU A 161 32.56 -6.90 -3.29
CA LEU A 161 32.94 -5.82 -4.21
C LEU A 161 34.46 -5.79 -4.39
N GLU A 162 35.22 -5.84 -3.29
CA GLU A 162 36.69 -5.91 -3.33
C GLU A 162 37.20 -7.11 -4.14
N ARG A 163 36.64 -8.31 -3.92
CA ARG A 163 37.03 -9.51 -4.71
C ARG A 163 36.65 -9.40 -6.19
N SER A 164 35.55 -8.74 -6.52
CA SER A 164 35.05 -8.63 -7.89
C SER A 164 35.90 -7.69 -8.77
N GLY A 165 36.83 -6.94 -8.17
CA GLY A 165 37.61 -5.91 -8.86
C GLY A 165 36.83 -4.64 -9.18
N LEU A 166 35.55 -4.60 -8.78
CA LEU A 166 34.69 -3.43 -8.77
C LEU A 166 34.39 -3.10 -7.29
N PRO A 167 35.13 -2.16 -6.68
CA PRO A 167 35.50 -0.92 -7.34
C PRO A 167 37.01 -0.60 -7.20
N GLY A 168 37.52 0.44 -7.87
CA GLY A 168 38.95 0.81 -7.77
C GLY A 168 39.32 1.39 -6.40
N ALA A 169 40.61 1.61 -6.13
CA ALA A 169 41.08 2.16 -4.84
C ALA A 169 40.41 3.50 -4.44
N ALA A 170 40.04 4.33 -5.43
CA ALA A 170 39.32 5.58 -5.21
C ALA A 170 37.85 5.36 -4.78
N ASP A 171 37.23 4.27 -5.23
CA ASP A 171 35.85 3.95 -4.92
C ASP A 171 35.72 3.25 -3.56
N LEU A 172 36.75 2.49 -3.14
CA LEU A 172 36.84 1.95 -1.78
C LEU A 172 36.85 3.06 -0.72
N ALA A 173 37.34 4.25 -1.05
CA ALA A 173 37.26 5.42 -0.16
C ALA A 173 35.81 5.85 0.14
N HIS A 174 34.83 5.43 -0.66
CA HIS A 174 33.40 5.66 -0.42
C HIS A 174 32.73 4.56 0.42
N LEU A 175 33.45 3.49 0.77
CA LEU A 175 32.97 2.36 1.56
C LEU A 175 33.68 2.34 2.93
N PRO A 176 33.18 3.08 3.94
CA PRO A 176 33.77 3.12 5.28
C PRO A 176 33.72 1.75 5.97
N ASP A 177 34.40 1.59 7.10
CA ASP A 177 34.33 0.34 7.89
C ASP A 177 32.96 0.11 8.50
N ARG A 178 32.25 1.18 8.90
CA ARG A 178 30.95 1.07 9.55
C ARG A 178 29.84 1.47 8.60
N VAL A 179 28.79 0.66 8.53
CA VAL A 179 27.59 0.94 7.72
C VAL A 179 26.90 2.24 8.13
N GLY A 180 26.99 2.63 9.41
CA GLY A 180 26.45 3.89 9.91
C GLY A 180 27.10 5.14 9.31
N ASP A 181 28.34 5.03 8.84
CA ASP A 181 29.09 6.13 8.23
C ASP A 181 28.89 6.20 6.70
N LEU A 182 28.06 5.30 6.14
CA LEU A 182 27.86 5.17 4.71
C LEU A 182 27.15 6.39 4.11
N ALA A 183 27.94 7.22 3.43
CA ALA A 183 27.49 8.39 2.68
C ALA A 183 26.82 8.01 1.35
N ARG A 184 26.18 9.00 0.71
CA ARG A 184 25.43 8.82 -0.54
C ARG A 184 26.23 8.13 -1.66
N GLY A 185 27.50 8.48 -1.82
CA GLY A 185 28.37 7.87 -2.85
C GLY A 185 28.49 6.35 -2.71
N GLY A 186 28.79 5.87 -1.49
CA GLY A 186 28.88 4.44 -1.21
C GLY A 186 27.53 3.71 -1.36
N ARG A 187 26.41 4.38 -1.04
CA ARG A 187 25.06 3.81 -1.23
C ARG A 187 24.74 3.54 -2.70
N GLU A 188 25.03 4.50 -3.59
CA GLU A 188 24.80 4.32 -5.03
C GLU A 188 25.72 3.25 -5.63
N LEU A 189 26.95 3.17 -5.14
CA LEU A 189 27.89 2.11 -5.53
C LEU A 189 27.36 0.72 -5.17
N LEU A 190 26.97 0.50 -3.90
CA LEU A 190 26.40 -0.77 -3.44
C LEU A 190 25.11 -1.12 -4.17
N LYS A 191 24.22 -0.14 -4.37
CA LYS A 191 22.96 -0.32 -5.10
C LYS A 191 23.21 -0.78 -6.53
N SER A 192 24.20 -0.20 -7.21
CA SER A 192 24.55 -0.56 -8.59
C SER A 192 25.19 -1.96 -8.66
N ALA A 193 26.07 -2.29 -7.71
CA ALA A 193 26.83 -3.54 -7.73
C ALA A 193 26.02 -4.76 -7.27
N LEU A 194 25.20 -4.63 -6.22
CA LEU A 194 24.44 -5.77 -5.66
C LEU A 194 23.20 -6.16 -6.47
N GLY A 195 22.75 -5.28 -7.37
CA GLY A 195 21.62 -5.53 -8.26
C GLY A 195 20.35 -6.05 -7.55
N ARG A 196 19.51 -6.77 -8.29
CA ARG A 196 18.30 -7.42 -7.74
C ARG A 196 18.64 -8.73 -7.05
N THR A 197 19.40 -9.59 -7.74
CA THR A 197 19.83 -10.90 -7.26
C THR A 197 21.19 -10.77 -6.58
N LEU A 198 21.27 -11.16 -5.31
CA LEU A 198 22.52 -11.11 -4.56
C LEU A 198 23.48 -12.24 -4.99
N PRO A 199 24.80 -11.97 -5.03
CA PRO A 199 25.80 -13.02 -5.05
C PRO A 199 25.65 -13.96 -3.85
N SER A 200 25.98 -15.24 -4.03
CA SER A 200 25.85 -16.25 -2.96
C SER A 200 26.64 -15.90 -1.70
N SER A 201 27.83 -15.30 -1.86
CA SER A 201 28.70 -14.79 -0.79
C SER A 201 28.03 -13.73 0.09
N VAL A 202 27.06 -13.00 -0.44
CA VAL A 202 26.36 -11.91 0.24
C VAL A 202 24.96 -12.35 0.69
N ALA A 203 24.36 -13.32 -0.01
CA ALA A 203 23.00 -13.77 0.21
C ALA A 203 22.79 -14.37 1.61
N GLU A 204 23.78 -15.09 2.16
CA GLU A 204 23.69 -15.68 3.50
C GLU A 204 23.62 -14.59 4.59
N SER A 205 24.50 -13.60 4.56
CA SER A 205 24.47 -12.47 5.51
C SER A 205 23.19 -11.65 5.39
N TYR A 206 22.67 -11.46 4.17
CA TYR A 206 21.37 -10.83 3.96
C TYR A 206 20.22 -11.65 4.54
N ALA A 207 20.22 -12.98 4.37
CA ALA A 207 19.22 -13.86 4.95
C ALA A 207 19.28 -13.84 6.49
N GLY A 208 20.49 -13.79 7.06
CA GLY A 208 20.72 -13.60 8.50
C GLY A 208 20.11 -12.30 9.03
N LEU A 209 20.40 -11.18 8.36
CA LEU A 209 19.79 -9.87 8.66
C LEU A 209 18.26 -9.93 8.56
N ALA A 210 17.73 -10.45 7.45
CA ALA A 210 16.29 -10.55 7.21
C ALA A 210 15.56 -11.33 8.31
N ARG A 211 16.12 -12.47 8.73
CA ARG A 211 15.59 -13.31 9.80
C ARG A 211 15.56 -12.55 11.13
N VAL A 212 16.68 -11.97 11.55
CA VAL A 212 16.77 -11.26 12.84
C VAL A 212 15.87 -10.03 12.87
N VAL A 213 15.76 -9.31 11.75
CA VAL A 213 14.87 -8.16 11.63
C VAL A 213 13.42 -8.61 11.75
N ALA A 214 13.02 -9.70 11.11
CA ALA A 214 11.68 -10.25 11.25
C ALA A 214 11.38 -10.64 12.71
N GLU A 215 12.28 -11.39 13.36
CA GLU A 215 12.15 -11.82 14.75
C GLU A 215 11.99 -10.61 15.69
N ARG A 216 12.96 -9.68 15.67
CA ARG A 216 12.95 -8.52 16.56
C ARG A 216 11.81 -7.54 16.26
N SER A 217 11.35 -7.44 15.00
CA SER A 217 10.18 -6.63 14.67
C SER A 217 8.89 -7.27 15.16
N ALA A 218 8.75 -8.59 15.05
CA ALA A 218 7.61 -9.32 15.60
C ALA A 218 7.55 -9.23 17.12
N ASP A 219 8.68 -9.37 17.81
CA ASP A 219 8.77 -9.24 19.27
C ASP A 219 8.37 -7.83 19.74
N ARG A 220 8.87 -6.79 19.06
CA ARG A 220 8.48 -5.40 19.34
C ARG A 220 7.00 -5.18 19.14
N TRP A 221 6.47 -5.64 18.01
CA TRP A 221 5.05 -5.50 17.72
C TRP A 221 4.18 -6.21 18.74
N SER A 222 4.50 -7.48 19.06
CA SER A 222 3.80 -8.27 20.07
C SER A 222 3.77 -7.55 21.42
N SER A 223 4.92 -6.97 21.81
CA SER A 223 5.06 -6.21 23.06
C SER A 223 4.26 -4.89 23.07
N SER A 224 3.94 -4.33 21.89
CA SER A 224 3.20 -3.08 21.72
C SER A 224 1.69 -3.26 21.55
N LEU A 225 1.18 -4.49 21.40
CA LEU A 225 -0.22 -4.74 21.03
C LEU A 225 -1.24 -4.27 22.07
N GLY A 226 -0.82 -4.11 23.33
CA GLY A 226 -1.70 -3.64 24.39
C GLY A 226 -2.85 -4.61 24.72
N ASP A 227 -3.95 -4.07 25.23
CA ASP A 227 -5.14 -4.84 25.59
C ASP A 227 -6.00 -5.23 24.37
N ARG A 228 -7.12 -5.93 24.60
CA ARG A 228 -8.02 -6.36 23.53
C ARG A 228 -8.61 -5.18 22.73
N THR A 229 -8.90 -4.07 23.40
CA THR A 229 -9.47 -2.87 22.75
C THR A 229 -8.42 -2.23 21.85
N GLU A 230 -7.17 -2.17 22.29
CA GLU A 230 -6.05 -1.64 21.51
C GLU A 230 -5.75 -2.52 20.29
N LYS A 231 -5.80 -3.85 20.46
CA LYS A 231 -5.71 -4.82 19.35
C LYS A 231 -6.84 -4.67 18.33
N GLU A 232 -8.07 -4.46 18.78
CA GLU A 232 -9.23 -4.26 17.89
C GLU A 232 -9.07 -2.96 17.09
N ARG A 233 -8.67 -1.86 17.75
CA ARG A 233 -8.38 -0.60 17.06
C ARG A 233 -7.20 -0.72 16.09
N LEU A 234 -6.16 -1.49 16.43
CA LEU A 234 -5.06 -1.80 15.52
C LEU A 234 -5.56 -2.56 14.29
N LEU A 235 -6.41 -3.57 14.47
CA LEU A 235 -7.01 -4.32 13.37
C LEU A 235 -7.78 -3.39 12.42
N TRP A 236 -8.59 -2.48 12.96
CA TRP A 236 -9.30 -1.51 12.13
C TRP A 236 -8.35 -0.62 11.34
N ARG A 237 -7.27 -0.12 11.97
CA ARG A 237 -6.26 0.68 11.27
C ARG A 237 -5.57 -0.14 10.18
N LEU A 238 -5.21 -1.40 10.44
CA LEU A 238 -4.65 -2.30 9.43
C LEU A 238 -5.61 -2.45 8.25
N LEU A 239 -6.88 -2.73 8.52
CA LEU A 239 -7.95 -2.89 7.53
C LEU A 239 -8.52 -1.57 6.99
N ARG A 240 -7.97 -0.42 7.41
CA ARG A 240 -8.48 0.92 7.06
C ARG A 240 -9.97 1.14 7.38
N VAL A 241 -10.53 0.40 8.34
CA VAL A 241 -11.86 0.64 8.89
C VAL A 241 -11.80 1.90 9.74
N GLY A 242 -12.50 2.95 9.30
CA GLY A 242 -12.36 4.31 9.83
C GLY A 242 -13.65 4.88 10.42
N GLY A 243 -13.67 6.20 10.60
CA GLY A 243 -14.85 6.93 11.07
C GLY A 243 -15.92 7.20 10.00
N ALA A 244 -15.63 6.95 8.73
CA ALA A 244 -16.54 7.12 7.61
C ALA A 244 -16.43 5.92 6.66
N PRO A 245 -17.54 5.47 6.07
CA PRO A 245 -17.49 4.42 5.06
C PRO A 245 -16.77 4.96 3.83
N TYR A 246 -16.03 4.08 3.16
CA TYR A 246 -15.38 4.43 1.90
C TYR A 246 -15.39 3.24 0.96
N PHE A 247 -15.10 3.50 -0.30
CA PHE A 247 -15.21 2.51 -1.35
C PHE A 247 -13.86 2.24 -1.98
N VAL A 248 -13.63 0.98 -2.33
CA VAL A 248 -12.46 0.57 -3.08
C VAL A 248 -12.92 0.05 -4.43
N LEU A 249 -12.50 0.74 -5.49
CA LEU A 249 -12.76 0.37 -6.87
C LEU A 249 -11.44 0.05 -7.56
N GLY A 250 -11.37 -1.06 -8.28
CA GLY A 250 -10.17 -1.40 -9.04
C GLY A 250 -10.03 -2.85 -9.41
N ALA A 251 -8.80 -3.35 -9.33
CA ALA A 251 -8.37 -4.62 -9.88
C ALA A 251 -7.06 -5.05 -9.24
N SER A 252 -6.92 -6.30 -8.80
CA SER A 252 -5.62 -6.77 -8.27
C SER A 252 -4.64 -7.20 -9.39
N SER A 253 -5.14 -7.58 -10.55
CA SER A 253 -4.39 -7.85 -11.78
C SER A 253 -5.28 -7.60 -13.00
N ALA A 254 -4.70 -7.54 -14.20
CA ALA A 254 -5.46 -7.39 -15.45
C ALA A 254 -6.50 -8.51 -15.69
N THR A 255 -6.29 -9.70 -15.13
CA THR A 255 -7.17 -10.86 -15.29
C THR A 255 -8.02 -11.17 -14.04
N ALA A 256 -7.73 -10.54 -12.90
CA ALA A 256 -8.50 -10.75 -11.68
C ALA A 256 -9.87 -10.07 -11.76
N PRO A 257 -10.89 -10.65 -11.09
CA PRO A 257 -12.19 -10.00 -10.92
C PRO A 257 -12.05 -8.56 -10.41
N PRO A 258 -12.97 -7.66 -10.80
CA PRO A 258 -12.95 -6.29 -10.32
C PRO A 258 -13.12 -6.27 -8.80
N MET A 259 -12.35 -5.42 -8.15
CA MET A 259 -12.49 -5.13 -6.73
C MET A 259 -13.45 -3.95 -6.62
N ARG A 260 -14.66 -4.21 -6.13
CA ARG A 260 -15.72 -3.21 -5.92
C ARG A 260 -16.29 -3.42 -4.54
N LEU A 261 -15.81 -2.66 -3.58
CA LEU A 261 -16.07 -2.89 -2.16
C LEU A 261 -16.56 -1.62 -1.50
N ARG A 262 -17.57 -1.73 -0.64
CA ARG A 262 -17.82 -0.80 0.45
C ARG A 262 -17.09 -1.30 1.70
N ILE A 263 -16.36 -0.41 2.34
CA ILE A 263 -15.69 -0.66 3.61
C ILE A 263 -16.50 0.03 4.70
N ASP A 264 -16.83 -0.73 5.73
CA ASP A 264 -17.61 -0.26 6.87
C ASP A 264 -16.86 0.74 7.74
N THR A 265 -17.61 1.41 8.62
CA THR A 265 -17.05 2.19 9.72
C THR A 265 -16.68 1.28 10.90
N ALA A 266 -15.88 1.81 11.82
CA ALA A 266 -15.61 1.15 13.09
C ALA A 266 -16.91 0.88 13.89
N TRP A 267 -17.90 1.77 13.78
CA TRP A 267 -19.21 1.58 14.42
C TRP A 267 -19.94 0.37 13.85
N ASP A 268 -20.10 0.31 12.52
CA ASP A 268 -20.78 -0.80 11.84
C ASP A 268 -20.07 -2.12 12.14
N TRP A 269 -18.74 -2.11 12.06
CA TRP A 269 -17.92 -3.29 12.35
C TRP A 269 -18.14 -3.81 13.77
N GLN A 270 -18.22 -2.93 14.77
CA GLN A 270 -18.45 -3.35 16.16
C GLN A 270 -19.85 -3.91 16.42
N GLN A 271 -20.86 -3.49 15.65
CA GLN A 271 -22.21 -4.03 15.76
C GLN A 271 -22.28 -5.50 15.28
N GLU A 272 -21.47 -5.85 14.29
CA GLU A 272 -21.50 -7.18 13.66
C GLU A 272 -20.41 -8.13 14.17
N PHE A 273 -19.26 -7.59 14.57
CA PHE A 273 -18.06 -8.37 14.84
C PHE A 273 -17.45 -8.03 16.21
N ARG A 274 -16.64 -8.96 16.72
CA ARG A 274 -15.76 -8.74 17.87
C ARG A 274 -14.42 -9.43 17.65
N LEU A 275 -13.34 -8.78 18.05
CA LEU A 275 -12.03 -9.43 18.06
C LEU A 275 -11.94 -10.46 19.19
N SER A 276 -11.52 -11.69 18.87
CA SER A 276 -11.22 -12.74 19.85
C SER A 276 -9.73 -12.91 20.09
N ALA A 277 -8.90 -12.86 19.05
CA ALA A 277 -7.45 -12.96 19.17
C ALA A 277 -6.73 -12.15 18.09
N PHE A 278 -5.52 -11.68 18.40
CA PHE A 278 -4.61 -11.05 17.46
C PHE A 278 -3.19 -11.51 17.76
N GLU A 279 -2.53 -12.07 16.75
CA GLU A 279 -1.21 -12.70 16.87
C GLU A 279 -0.28 -12.20 15.76
N VAL A 280 1.01 -12.12 16.08
CA VAL A 280 2.08 -11.74 15.15
C VAL A 280 3.28 -12.66 15.33
N TRP A 281 3.98 -12.99 14.25
CA TRP A 281 5.16 -13.86 14.30
C TRP A 281 6.07 -13.62 13.09
N PRO A 282 7.38 -13.90 13.20
CA PRO A 282 8.30 -13.78 12.08
C PRO A 282 8.10 -14.92 11.07
N GLU A 283 8.36 -14.67 9.79
CA GLU A 283 8.39 -15.70 8.74
C GLU A 283 9.76 -15.75 8.05
N PRO A 284 10.37 -16.94 7.91
CA PRO A 284 11.56 -17.12 7.08
C PRO A 284 11.20 -17.02 5.59
N ALA A 285 11.42 -15.85 4.97
CA ALA A 285 10.95 -15.58 3.60
C ALA A 285 12.00 -14.93 2.67
N GLY A 286 13.30 -15.05 2.97
CA GLY A 286 14.38 -14.44 2.17
C GLY A 286 14.42 -12.90 2.19
N GLN A 287 13.43 -12.28 2.82
CA GLN A 287 13.34 -10.88 3.22
C GLN A 287 12.73 -10.84 4.63
N ALA A 288 12.82 -9.69 5.30
CA ALA A 288 12.24 -9.55 6.64
C ALA A 288 10.71 -9.50 6.54
N VAL A 289 10.04 -10.58 6.94
CA VAL A 289 8.59 -10.70 6.91
C VAL A 289 8.03 -10.96 8.30
N VAL A 290 7.04 -10.17 8.71
CA VAL A 290 6.25 -10.39 9.94
C VAL A 290 4.81 -10.71 9.54
N ARG A 291 4.33 -11.89 9.91
CA ARG A 291 2.95 -12.32 9.72
C ARG A 291 2.06 -11.76 10.83
N TRP A 292 0.80 -11.54 10.52
CA TRP A 292 -0.22 -11.22 11.49
C TRP A 292 -1.52 -11.96 11.19
N GLN A 293 -2.25 -12.29 12.24
CA GLN A 293 -3.56 -12.93 12.15
C GLN A 293 -4.51 -12.37 13.20
N ALA A 294 -5.74 -12.12 12.78
CA ALA A 294 -6.84 -11.79 13.67
C ALA A 294 -7.95 -12.84 13.57
N ASN A 295 -8.41 -13.33 14.72
CA ASN A 295 -9.63 -14.13 14.80
C ASN A 295 -10.78 -13.21 15.25
N VAL A 296 -11.87 -13.26 14.51
CA VAL A 296 -13.02 -12.37 14.65
C VAL A 296 -14.26 -13.23 14.76
N VAL A 297 -15.09 -12.97 15.76
CA VAL A 297 -16.38 -13.65 15.94
C VAL A 297 -17.48 -12.77 15.36
N GLU A 298 -18.28 -13.32 14.46
CA GLU A 298 -19.53 -12.72 14.01
C GLU A 298 -20.59 -12.86 15.10
N ARG A 299 -21.17 -11.73 15.54
CA ARG A 299 -22.04 -11.68 16.71
C ARG A 299 -23.38 -12.37 16.50
N ALA A 300 -23.94 -12.25 15.29
CA ALA A 300 -25.25 -12.80 14.96
C ALA A 300 -25.24 -14.34 14.93
N THR A 301 -24.16 -14.93 14.39
CA THR A 301 -24.06 -16.37 14.14
C THR A 301 -23.15 -17.09 15.13
N GLY A 302 -22.27 -16.36 15.81
CA GLY A 302 -21.17 -16.92 16.58
C GLY A 302 -20.04 -17.50 15.73
N ALA A 303 -20.07 -17.32 14.40
CA ALA A 303 -19.08 -17.90 13.49
C ALA A 303 -17.71 -17.24 13.65
N ASP A 304 -16.66 -18.06 13.66
CA ASP A 304 -15.28 -17.59 13.66
C ASP A 304 -14.82 -17.29 12.22
N ARG A 305 -14.18 -16.12 12.06
CA ARG A 305 -13.53 -15.69 10.82
C ARG A 305 -12.08 -15.36 11.12
N THR A 306 -11.19 -15.79 10.23
CA THR A 306 -9.75 -15.51 10.35
C THR A 306 -9.30 -14.57 9.25
N VAL A 307 -8.70 -13.46 9.65
CA VAL A 307 -8.08 -12.48 8.76
C VAL A 307 -6.57 -12.59 8.88
N LYS A 308 -5.87 -12.70 7.76
CA LYS A 308 -4.42 -12.87 7.69
C LYS A 308 -3.80 -11.83 6.80
N GLY A 309 -2.58 -11.44 7.16
CA GLY A 309 -1.72 -10.64 6.31
C GLY A 309 -0.27 -10.77 6.74
N HIS A 310 0.57 -9.98 6.07
CA HIS A 310 1.99 -9.94 6.39
C HIS A 310 2.54 -8.53 6.17
N VAL A 311 3.72 -8.29 6.70
CA VAL A 311 4.46 -7.05 6.60
C VAL A 311 5.83 -7.36 6.03
N GLU A 312 6.17 -6.75 4.90
CA GLU A 312 7.53 -6.80 4.37
C GLU A 312 8.29 -5.56 4.85
N VAL A 313 9.44 -5.75 5.51
CA VAL A 313 10.39 -4.68 5.82
C VAL A 313 11.50 -4.68 4.78
N ARG A 314 11.65 -3.56 4.07
CA ARG A 314 12.58 -3.46 2.93
C ARG A 314 13.07 -2.03 2.74
N TRP A 315 14.20 -1.86 2.06
CA TRP A 315 14.61 -0.53 1.61
C TRP A 315 13.70 0.00 0.50
N SER A 316 13.36 1.28 0.58
CA SER A 316 12.47 1.95 -0.38
C SER A 316 13.06 2.09 -1.79
N HIS A 317 14.39 2.17 -1.93
CA HIS A 317 15.06 2.46 -3.22
C HIS A 317 16.22 1.51 -3.55
N GLY A 318 16.14 0.27 -3.06
CA GLY A 318 17.21 -0.73 -3.19
C GLY A 318 18.06 -0.83 -1.92
N ARG A 319 18.84 -1.92 -1.79
CA ARG A 319 19.61 -2.21 -0.57
C ARG A 319 20.58 -1.07 -0.25
N PHE A 320 20.69 -0.74 1.04
CA PHE A 320 21.45 0.42 1.55
C PHE A 320 20.97 1.80 1.06
N SER A 321 19.84 1.90 0.35
CA SER A 321 19.35 3.14 -0.25
C SER A 321 17.98 3.57 0.27
N GLY A 322 17.94 4.78 0.83
CA GLY A 322 16.76 5.32 1.51
C GLY A 322 16.52 4.68 2.88
N ASN A 323 15.54 5.20 3.61
CA ASN A 323 15.10 4.57 4.84
C ASN A 323 14.26 3.32 4.52
N PRO A 324 14.29 2.29 5.40
CA PRO A 324 13.40 1.16 5.28
C PRO A 324 11.93 1.56 5.38
N GLU A 325 11.08 0.84 4.66
CA GLU A 325 9.63 0.92 4.68
C GLU A 325 9.04 -0.41 5.14
N ALA A 326 7.89 -0.36 5.82
CA ALA A 326 7.04 -1.48 6.13
C ALA A 326 5.83 -1.47 5.19
N LYS A 327 5.74 -2.49 4.34
CA LYS A 327 4.59 -2.72 3.46
C LYS A 327 3.66 -3.73 4.08
N VAL A 328 2.46 -3.30 4.44
CA VAL A 328 1.43 -4.17 5.00
C VAL A 328 0.60 -4.73 3.86
N TYR A 329 0.53 -6.05 3.76
CA TYR A 329 -0.26 -6.80 2.80
C TYR A 329 -1.42 -7.52 3.49
N LEU A 330 -2.50 -7.67 2.75
CA LEU A 330 -3.65 -8.50 3.12
C LEU A 330 -3.62 -9.79 2.32
N ASP A 331 -3.55 -10.92 3.03
CA ASP A 331 -3.53 -12.25 2.42
C ASP A 331 -4.94 -12.83 2.28
N THR A 332 -5.84 -12.49 3.21
CA THR A 332 -7.25 -12.85 3.11
C THR A 332 -7.89 -12.21 1.87
N PRO A 333 -8.65 -12.96 1.04
CA PRO A 333 -9.40 -12.39 -0.06
C PRO A 333 -10.31 -11.26 0.44
N HIS A 334 -10.34 -10.12 -0.26
CA HIS A 334 -11.03 -8.92 0.23
C HIS A 334 -12.52 -9.16 0.54
N ALA A 335 -13.21 -9.97 -0.26
CA ALA A 335 -14.62 -10.31 -0.05
C ALA A 335 -14.88 -11.19 1.20
N ALA A 336 -13.82 -11.75 1.80
CA ALA A 336 -13.91 -12.55 3.03
C ALA A 336 -13.48 -11.75 4.28
N VAL A 337 -13.09 -10.49 4.12
CA VAL A 337 -12.69 -9.64 5.26
C VAL A 337 -13.92 -9.09 5.97
N PRO A 338 -14.04 -9.22 7.30
CA PRO A 338 -15.10 -8.60 8.08
C PRO A 338 -15.18 -7.08 7.86
N GLY A 339 -16.38 -6.58 7.54
CA GLY A 339 -16.64 -5.17 7.21
C GLY A 339 -16.31 -4.76 5.77
N TYR A 340 -15.93 -5.70 4.90
CA TYR A 340 -15.75 -5.45 3.47
C TYR A 340 -16.91 -6.09 2.71
N HIS A 341 -17.70 -5.25 2.06
CA HIS A 341 -18.92 -5.67 1.37
C HIS A 341 -18.76 -5.47 -0.13
N PRO A 342 -18.80 -6.54 -0.95
CA PRO A 342 -18.89 -6.41 -2.40
C PRO A 342 -20.07 -5.52 -2.79
N LEU A 343 -19.86 -4.64 -3.76
CA LEU A 343 -20.95 -3.89 -4.35
C LEU A 343 -21.78 -4.79 -5.25
N ASP A 344 -23.10 -4.71 -5.09
CA ASP A 344 -24.03 -5.37 -5.99
C ASP A 344 -23.78 -4.89 -7.41
N VAL A 345 -23.59 -5.84 -8.32
CA VAL A 345 -23.55 -5.58 -9.75
C VAL A 345 -24.90 -6.05 -10.29
N PRO A 346 -25.73 -5.15 -10.85
CA PRO A 346 -26.96 -5.56 -11.51
C PRO A 346 -26.70 -6.49 -12.70
#